data_AF-V9GFL7-F1
#
_entry.id   AF-V9GFL7-F1
#
_cell.length_a   1.000
_cell.length_b   1.000
_cell.length_c   1.000
_cell.angle_alpha   90.00
_cell.angle_beta   90.00
_cell.angle_gamma   90.00
#
_symmetry.space_group_name_H-M   'P 1'
#
loop_
_entity.id
_entity.type
_entity.pdbx_description
1 polymer ?
#
loop_
_entity_poly.entity_id
_entity_poly.type
_entity_poly.pdbx_seq_one_letter_code
_entity_poly.pdbx_strand_id
1 'polypeptide(L)' 'MSVGFEKILLMQNAMNLETSEVISTYMYKSGLLNTQYSFSAAVGLFNNVINFIILIIVNSVAKKAGETSLW' A
#
# COMPACT_ATOMS: atom_id res chain seq x y z
N MET A 1 -1.85 5.79 -7.62
CA MET A 1 -2.52 5.07 -6.50
C MET A 1 -2.65 5.92 -5.21
N SER A 2 -2.89 7.24 -5.26
CA SER A 2 -3.01 8.08 -4.04
C SER A 2 -4.45 8.28 -3.55
N VAL A 3 -5.45 8.10 -4.43
CA VAL A 3 -6.85 8.51 -4.23
C VAL A 3 -7.52 7.84 -3.01
N GLY A 4 -7.06 6.66 -2.59
CA GLY A 4 -7.61 5.95 -1.43
C GLY A 4 -7.14 6.50 -0.08
N PHE A 5 -5.85 6.82 0.05
CA PHE A 5 -5.24 7.19 1.33
C PHE A 5 -5.78 8.53 1.86
N GLU A 6 -5.77 9.56 1.02
CA GLU A 6 -6.19 10.92 1.39
C GLU A 6 -7.67 10.94 1.84
N LYS A 7 -8.53 10.23 1.10
CA LYS A 7 -9.96 10.12 1.44
C LYS A 7 -10.18 9.38 2.75
N ILE A 8 -9.47 8.28 2.99
CA ILE A 8 -9.59 7.50 4.23
C ILE A 8 -9.09 8.31 5.42
N LEU A 9 -7.97 9.01 5.29
CA LEU A 9 -7.41 9.84 6.36
C LEU A 9 -8.37 10.98 6.77
N LEU A 10 -9.00 11.65 5.79
CA LEU A 10 -9.89 12.78 6.04
C LEU A 10 -11.27 12.37 6.58
N MET A 11 -11.74 11.16 6.28
CA MET A 11 -13.03 10.65 6.74
C MET A 11 -12.94 9.76 7.99
N GLN A 12 -11.74 9.55 8.54
CA GLN A 12 -11.54 8.80 9.78
C GLN A 12 -12.08 9.56 11.00
N ASN A 13 -12.80 8.86 11.87
CA ASN A 13 -13.31 9.33 13.16
C ASN A 13 -13.25 8.17 14.18
N ALA A 14 -13.33 8.46 15.47
CA ALA A 14 -13.12 7.48 16.55
C ALA A 14 -14.01 6.22 16.44
N MET A 15 -15.22 6.35 15.87
CA MET A 15 -16.16 5.25 15.70
C MET A 15 -15.87 4.35 14.47
N ASN A 16 -15.15 4.85 13.46
CA ASN A 16 -14.86 4.11 12.23
C ASN A 16 -13.38 3.72 12.10
N LEU A 17 -12.58 3.98 13.13
CA LEU A 17 -11.13 3.84 13.10
C LEU A 17 -10.70 2.37 12.91
N GLU A 18 -11.34 1.42 13.60
CA GLU A 18 -11.01 0.00 13.49
C GLU A 18 -11.21 -0.56 12.06
N THR A 19 -12.27 -0.12 11.36
CA THR A 19 -12.59 -0.63 10.01
C THR A 19 -11.96 0.20 8.90
N SER A 20 -11.67 1.49 9.15
CA SER A 20 -11.12 2.41 8.15
C SER A 20 -9.60 2.50 8.21
N GLU A 21 -8.94 1.80 9.12
CA GLU A 21 -7.48 1.81 9.20
C GLU A 21 -6.88 0.87 8.13
N VAL A 22 -6.24 1.49 7.14
CA VAL A 22 -5.45 0.79 6.12
C VAL A 22 -3.96 0.94 6.42
N ILE A 23 -3.16 0.03 5.88
CA ILE A 23 -1.69 0.00 6.05
C ILE A 23 -1.08 1.39 5.84
N SER A 24 -1.50 2.13 4.80
CA SER A 24 -1.01 3.48 4.51
C SER A 24 -1.31 4.50 5.62
N THR A 25 -2.48 4.43 6.26
CA THR A 25 -2.88 5.35 7.35
C THR A 25 -2.19 5.00 8.66
N TYR A 26 -2.04 3.72 8.96
CA TYR A 26 -1.26 3.26 10.11
C TYR A 26 0.22 3.62 9.98
N MET A 27 0.80 3.45 8.80
CA MET A 27 2.20 3.77 8.53
C MET A 27 2.46 5.29 8.58
N TYR A 28 1.49 6.10 8.15
CA TYR A 28 1.51 7.57 8.31
C TYR A 28 1.45 7.98 9.79
N LYS A 29 0.55 7.38 10.58
CA LYS A 29 0.49 7.62 12.03
C LYS A 29 1.75 7.15 12.75
N SER A 30 2.19 5.92 12.53
CA SER A 30 3.36 5.37 13.22
C SER A 30 4.67 6.05 12.79
N GLY A 31 4.82 6.38 11.50
CA GLY A 31 6.02 7.02 10.96
C GLY A 31 6.13 8.51 11.27
N LEU A 32 5.03 9.26 11.12
CA LEU A 32 5.05 10.72 11.23
C LEU A 32 4.69 11.20 12.65
N LEU A 33 3.70 10.59 13.32
CA LEU A 33 3.25 11.01 14.66
C LEU A 33 4.10 10.39 15.78
N ASN A 34 4.59 9.16 15.63
CA ASN A 34 5.46 8.50 16.62
C ASN A 34 6.97 8.61 16.29
N THR A 35 7.36 9.38 15.26
CA THR A 35 8.75 9.56 14.81
C THR A 35 9.52 8.27 14.49
N GLN A 36 8.82 7.15 14.24
CA GLN A 36 9.43 5.87 13.88
C GLN A 36 9.68 5.78 12.37
N TYR A 37 10.58 6.64 11.88
CA TYR A 37 10.88 6.75 10.46
C TYR A 37 11.46 5.46 9.86
N SER A 38 12.29 4.73 10.62
CA SER A 38 12.88 3.47 10.19
C SER A 38 11.84 2.37 9.99
N PHE A 39 10.87 2.26 10.90
CA PHE A 39 9.77 1.30 10.80
C PHE A 39 8.84 1.64 9.62
N SER A 40 8.45 2.91 9.49
CA SER A 40 7.62 3.38 8.37
C SER A 40 8.30 3.15 7.01
N ALA A 41 9.62 3.42 6.92
CA ALA A 41 10.39 3.14 5.71
C ALA A 41 10.49 1.64 5.39
N ALA A 42 10.70 0.79 6.40
CA ALA A 42 10.76 -0.67 6.21
C ALA A 42 9.41 -1.23 5.72
N VAL A 43 8.30 -0.77 6.30
CA VAL A 43 6.94 -1.15 5.87
C VAL A 43 6.64 -0.65 4.46
N GLY A 44 7.07 0.58 4.13
CA GLY A 44 6.95 1.13 2.78
C GLY A 44 7.74 0.33 1.74
N LEU A 45 8.97 -0.08 2.07
CA LEU A 45 9.79 -0.94 1.23
C LEU A 45 9.13 -2.31 1.03
N PHE A 46 8.61 -2.91 2.09
CA PHE A 46 7.90 -4.18 2.03
C PHE A 46 6.67 -4.11 1.12
N ASN A 47 5.89 -3.03 1.21
CA ASN A 47 4.75 -2.80 0.32
C ASN A 47 5.17 -2.71 -1.15
N ASN A 48 6.30 -2.06 -1.44
CA ASN A 48 6.85 -2.02 -2.81
C ASN A 48 7.31 -3.40 -3.28
N VAL A 49 7.94 -4.20 -2.42
CA VAL A 49 8.32 -5.59 -2.75
C VAL A 49 7.09 -6.43 -3.07
N ILE A 50 6.01 -6.33 -2.28
CA ILE A 50 4.76 -7.04 -2.56
C ILE A 50 4.20 -6.62 -3.92
N ASN A 51 4.10 -5.31 -4.20
CA ASN A 51 3.62 -4.83 -5.49
C ASN A 51 4.48 -5.33 -6.66
N PHE A 52 5.80 -5.40 -6.47
CA PHE A 52 6.72 -5.93 -7.48
C PHE A 52 6.50 -7.42 -7.74
N ILE A 53 6.31 -8.22 -6.67
CA ILE A 53 5.98 -9.64 -6.79
C ILE A 53 4.65 -9.83 -7.52
N ILE A 54 3.63 -9.06 -7.14
CA ILE A 54 2.31 -9.09 -7.80
C ILE A 54 2.45 -8.74 -9.28
N LEU A 55 3.22 -7.69 -9.62
CA LEU A 55 3.48 -7.32 -11.02
C LEU A 55 4.18 -8.45 -11.79
N ILE A 56 5.18 -9.11 -11.20
CA ILE A 56 5.86 -10.25 -11.84
C ILE A 56 4.88 -11.41 -12.06
N ILE A 57 4.04 -11.72 -11.07
CA ILE A 57 3.05 -12.79 -11.17
C ILE A 57 2.03 -12.46 -12.26
N VAL A 58 1.45 -11.25 -12.23
CA VAL A 58 0.52 -10.78 -13.25
C VAL A 58 1.15 -10.79 -14.63
N ASN A 59 2.40 -10.32 -14.77
CA ASN A 59 3.12 -10.35 -16.03
C ASN A 59 3.37 -11.79 -16.51
N SER A 60 3.70 -12.70 -15.59
CA SER A 60 3.92 -14.12 -15.92
C SER A 60 2.62 -14.83 -16.32
N VAL A 61 1.50 -14.51 -15.65
CA VAL A 61 0.17 -15.01 -15.97
C VAL A 61 -0.31 -14.44 -17.31
N ALA A 62 -0.15 -13.13 -17.55
CA ALA A 62 -0.49 -12.48 -18.82
C ALA A 62 0.33 -13.06 -19.99
N LYS A 63 1.64 -13.27 -19.78
CA LYS A 63 2.52 -13.89 -20.78
C LYS A 63 2.12 -15.34 -21.11
N LYS A 64 1.55 -16.07 -20.15
CA LYS A 64 1.06 -17.44 -20.35
C LYS A 64 -0.36 -17.49 -20.91
N ALA A 65 -1.17 -16.46 -20.64
CA ALA A 65 -2.55 -16.32 -21.12
C ALA A 65 -2.66 -15.74 -22.54
N GLY A 66 -1.61 -15.08 -23.05
CA GLY A 66 -1.36 -14.97 -24.49
C GLY A 66 -1.90 -13.76 -25.24
N GLU A 67 -2.01 -12.57 -24.64
CA GLU A 67 -2.10 -11.32 -25.41
C GLU A 67 -1.25 -10.21 -24.76
N THR A 68 -0.14 -9.87 -25.44
CA THR A 68 0.80 -8.76 -25.24
C THR A 68 1.43 -8.57 -23.85
N SER A 69 2.71 -8.97 -23.75
CA SER A 69 3.61 -8.48 -22.70
C SER A 69 3.74 -6.96 -22.78
N LEU A 70 3.94 -6.29 -21.64
CA LEU A 70 4.20 -4.84 -21.55
C LEU A 70 5.57 -4.41 -22.11
N TRP A 71 6.17 -5.23 -22.98
CA TRP A 71 7.41 -5.07 -23.72
C TRP A 71 7.34 -5.90 -25.01
#